data_AF-A0A535L9E1-F1
#
_entry.id   AF-A0A535L9E1-F1
#
_cell.length_a   1.000
_cell.length_b   1.000
_cell.length_c   1.000
_cell.angle_alpha   90.00
_cell.angle_beta   90.00
_cell.angle_gamma   90.00
#
_symmetry.space_group_name_H-M   'P 1'
#
loop_
_entity.id
_entity.type
_entity.pdbx_description
1 polymer ?
#
loop_
_entity_poly.entity_id
_entity_poly.type
_entity_poly.pdbx_seq_one_letter_code
_entity_poly.pdbx_strand_id
1 'polypeptide(L)'
;MLHPMAKRLRDGRKSATAPLWWIVVAPLVTVPATQAWTAGIAQSDACTVSRDFIGETALCPTETLAVALAPGLINLVPALWLLFGRAPRKTAVVATALGLARFLVPLAALLTSGPDASVSWGFFPVYPNEPSILVASFGLWLISLLALVLFAREAGRSSRPSIKARIAGLARQWQSMWE
;
A
#
# COMPACT_ATOMS: atom_id res chain seq x y z
N MET A 1 28.57 4.14 -32.89
CA MET A 1 28.32 5.10 -31.78
C MET A 1 26.81 5.39 -31.69
N LEU A 2 26.03 4.62 -30.93
CA LEU A 2 24.56 4.78 -30.80
C LEU A 2 24.07 4.73 -29.33
N HIS A 3 24.97 4.78 -28.36
CA HIS A 3 24.66 4.55 -26.94
C HIS A 3 24.00 5.70 -26.13
N PRO A 4 24.04 7.00 -26.50
CA PRO A 4 23.49 8.03 -25.61
C PRO A 4 21.96 8.17 -25.69
N MET A 5 21.32 7.82 -26.81
CA MET A 5 19.87 7.98 -26.99
C MET A 5 19.05 6.92 -26.23
N ALA A 6 19.48 5.65 -26.23
CA ALA A 6 18.78 4.58 -25.51
C ALA A 6 18.76 4.80 -23.99
N LYS A 7 19.80 5.44 -23.44
CA LYS A 7 19.90 5.75 -22.01
C LYS A 7 18.89 6.83 -21.59
N ARG A 8 18.68 7.86 -22.42
CA ARG A 8 17.69 8.94 -22.17
C ARG A 8 16.25 8.45 -22.21
N LEU A 9 15.90 7.55 -23.12
CA LEU A 9 14.54 6.97 -23.19
C LEU A 9 14.24 6.06 -21.98
N ARG A 10 15.26 5.40 -21.42
CA ARG A 10 15.13 4.54 -20.23
C ARG A 10 14.99 5.35 -18.93
N ASP A 11 15.62 6.51 -18.85
CA ASP A 11 15.52 7.40 -17.69
C ASP A 11 14.24 8.25 -17.70
N GLY A 12 13.69 8.57 -18.88
CA GLY A 12 12.44 9.33 -19.01
C GLY A 12 11.17 8.61 -18.51
N ARG A 13 11.23 7.31 -18.22
CA ARG A 13 10.07 6.51 -17.76
C ARG A 13 10.11 6.14 -16.27
N LYS A 14 11.07 6.66 -15.50
CA LYS A 14 11.17 6.40 -14.06
C LYS A 14 10.30 7.40 -13.30
N SER A 15 9.10 6.98 -12.92
CA SER A 15 8.28 7.78 -12.01
C SER A 15 8.84 7.65 -10.59
N ALA A 16 9.38 8.75 -10.06
CA ALA A 16 10.01 8.78 -8.75
C ALA A 16 9.03 8.44 -7.61
N THR A 17 7.74 8.77 -7.80
CA THR A 17 6.69 8.66 -6.79
C THR A 17 5.67 7.56 -7.07
N ALA A 18 5.72 6.88 -8.22
CA ALA A 18 4.77 5.81 -8.55
C ALA A 18 4.65 4.71 -7.48
N PRO A 19 5.75 4.21 -6.87
CA PRO A 19 5.63 3.21 -5.80
C PRO A 19 4.92 3.75 -4.55
N LEU A 20 5.00 5.06 -4.30
CA LEU A 20 4.36 5.68 -3.13
C LEU A 20 2.86 5.86 -3.35
N TRP A 21 2.42 6.16 -4.57
CA TRP A 21 0.99 6.19 -4.90
C TRP A 21 0.31 4.84 -4.69
N TRP A 22 1.06 3.75 -4.83
CA TRP A 22 0.56 2.41 -4.54
C TRP A 22 0.10 2.24 -3.09
N ILE A 23 0.67 2.99 -2.15
CA ILE A 23 0.26 3.00 -0.74
C ILE A 23 -1.20 3.43 -0.57
N VAL A 24 -1.70 4.26 -1.48
CA VAL A 24 -3.10 4.75 -1.49
C VAL A 24 -3.99 3.85 -2.34
N VAL A 25 -3.50 3.46 -3.53
CA VAL A 25 -4.29 2.66 -4.47
C VAL A 25 -4.55 1.24 -3.95
N ALA A 26 -3.54 0.60 -3.36
CA ALA A 26 -3.68 -0.76 -2.87
C ALA A 26 -4.83 -0.93 -1.87
N PRO A 27 -4.93 -0.18 -0.74
CA PRO A 27 -6.02 -0.36 0.21
C PRO A 27 -7.40 -0.07 -0.38
N LEU A 28 -7.51 0.86 -1.33
CA LEU A 28 -8.79 1.14 -2.02
C LEU A 28 -9.31 -0.05 -2.82
N VAL A 29 -8.42 -0.94 -3.25
CA VAL A 29 -8.79 -2.15 -4.00
C VAL A 29 -8.83 -3.38 -3.09
N THR A 30 -7.83 -3.56 -2.23
CA THR A 30 -7.67 -4.78 -1.43
C THR A 30 -8.70 -4.87 -0.31
N VAL A 31 -9.09 -3.75 0.31
CA VAL A 31 -10.10 -3.75 1.38
C VAL A 31 -11.47 -4.23 0.88
N PRO A 32 -12.08 -3.63 -0.16
CA PRO A 32 -13.37 -4.09 -0.64
C PRO A 32 -13.29 -5.50 -1.23
N ALA A 33 -12.17 -5.87 -1.87
CA ALA A 33 -11.98 -7.23 -2.37
C ALA A 33 -11.94 -8.26 -1.23
N THR A 34 -11.21 -7.98 -0.14
CA THR A 34 -11.17 -8.85 1.04
C THR A 34 -12.55 -8.92 1.71
N GLN A 35 -13.28 -7.81 1.82
CA GLN A 35 -14.65 -7.82 2.36
C GLN A 35 -15.59 -8.69 1.52
N ALA A 36 -15.57 -8.53 0.20
CA ALA A 36 -16.41 -9.33 -0.70
C ALA A 36 -16.09 -10.82 -0.62
N TRP A 37 -14.80 -11.19 -0.59
CA TRP A 37 -14.41 -12.59 -0.44
C TRP A 37 -14.75 -13.17 0.93
N THR A 38 -14.51 -12.42 1.99
CA THR A 38 -14.84 -12.85 3.36
C THR A 38 -16.36 -13.06 3.48
N ALA A 39 -17.17 -12.20 2.87
CA ALA A 39 -18.62 -12.36 2.82
C ALA A 39 -19.05 -13.62 2.06
N GLY A 40 -18.42 -13.91 0.92
CA GLY A 40 -18.69 -15.15 0.17
C GLY A 40 -18.33 -16.41 0.97
N ILE A 41 -17.22 -16.38 1.71
CA ILE A 41 -16.80 -17.50 2.58
C ILE A 41 -17.77 -17.66 3.77
N ALA A 42 -18.14 -16.56 4.43
CA ALA A 42 -19.05 -16.59 5.58
C ALA A 42 -20.44 -17.16 5.24
N GLN A 43 -20.88 -17.03 3.99
CA GLN A 43 -22.13 -17.62 3.49
C GLN A 43 -22.01 -19.08 3.02
N SER A 44 -20.80 -19.66 3.04
CA SER A 44 -20.58 -21.03 2.58
C SER A 44 -20.88 -22.06 3.68
N ASP A 45 -21.13 -23.30 3.26
CA ASP A 45 -21.36 -24.44 4.17
C ASP A 45 -20.15 -24.77 5.06
N ALA A 46 -18.98 -24.17 4.78
CA ALA A 46 -17.77 -24.33 5.58
C ALA A 46 -17.82 -23.54 6.90
N CYS A 47 -18.78 -22.62 7.07
CA CYS A 47 -18.88 -21.77 8.25
C CYS A 47 -20.14 -22.08 9.07
N THR A 48 -20.00 -22.00 10.39
CA THR A 48 -21.13 -22.10 11.32
C THR A 48 -21.59 -20.70 11.70
N VAL A 49 -22.82 -20.35 11.33
CA VAL A 49 -23.40 -19.03 11.62
C VAL A 49 -24.13 -19.07 12.96
N SER A 50 -23.67 -18.25 13.90
CA SER A 50 -24.37 -17.95 15.15
C SER A 50 -25.08 -16.59 15.02
N ARG A 51 -26.36 -16.55 15.40
CA ARG A 51 -27.14 -15.31 15.44
C ARG A 51 -27.22 -14.82 16.87
N ASP A 52 -26.54 -13.71 17.15
CA ASP A 52 -26.63 -13.03 18.44
C ASP A 52 -27.48 -11.75 18.34
N PHE A 53 -27.98 -11.28 19.48
CA PHE A 53 -28.82 -10.08 19.57
C PHE A 53 -28.14 -8.79 19.03
N ILE A 54 -26.80 -8.79 18.94
CA ILE A 54 -25.97 -7.64 18.51
C ILE A 54 -25.42 -7.83 17.08
N GLY A 55 -25.70 -8.97 16.41
CA GLY A 55 -25.25 -9.22 15.04
C GLY A 55 -25.14 -10.71 14.71
N GLU A 56 -24.81 -11.02 13.46
CA GLU A 56 -24.49 -12.38 13.04
C GLU A 56 -22.98 -12.59 13.12
N THR A 57 -22.53 -13.68 13.72
CA THR A 57 -21.13 -14.08 13.73
C THR A 57 -21.00 -15.40 13.00
N ALA A 58 -20.00 -15.53 12.12
CA ALA A 58 -19.69 -16.79 11.47
C ALA A 58 -18.36 -17.32 12.03
N LEU A 59 -18.35 -18.55 12.53
CA LEU A 59 -17.12 -19.29 12.82
C LEU A 59 -16.71 -20.03 11.55
N CYS A 60 -15.54 -19.69 11.03
CA CYS A 60 -15.01 -20.31 9.82
C CYS A 60 -13.62 -20.89 10.09
N PRO A 61 -13.23 -21.98 9.41
CA PRO A 61 -11.87 -22.48 9.45
C PRO A 61 -10.87 -21.41 9.04
N THR A 62 -9.83 -21.24 9.85
CA THR A 62 -8.80 -20.20 9.67
C THR A 62 -8.12 -20.30 8.30
N GLU A 63 -7.91 -21.51 7.79
CA GLU A 63 -7.32 -21.76 6.47
C GLU A 63 -8.16 -21.19 5.34
N THR A 64 -9.48 -21.36 5.39
CA THR A 64 -10.43 -20.81 4.41
C THR A 64 -10.42 -19.29 4.46
N LEU A 65 -10.39 -18.72 5.67
CA LEU A 65 -10.29 -17.28 5.87
C LEU A 65 -8.95 -16.69 5.41
N ALA A 66 -7.86 -17.45 5.48
CA ALA A 66 -6.55 -16.99 5.01
C ALA A 66 -6.56 -16.72 3.50
N VAL A 67 -7.36 -17.47 2.74
CA VAL A 67 -7.57 -17.22 1.30
C VAL A 67 -8.25 -15.87 1.05
N ALA A 68 -9.11 -15.41 1.96
CA ALA A 68 -9.74 -14.08 1.85
C ALA A 68 -8.73 -12.92 1.94
N LEU A 69 -7.53 -13.17 2.48
CA LEU A 69 -6.41 -12.22 2.53
C LEU A 69 -5.57 -12.18 1.25
N ALA A 70 -5.83 -13.07 0.28
CA ALA A 70 -5.13 -13.10 -1.00
C ALA A 70 -5.12 -11.76 -1.77
N PRO A 71 -6.17 -10.88 -1.74
CA PRO A 71 -6.09 -9.56 -2.35
C PRO A 71 -4.94 -8.74 -1.78
N GLY A 72 -4.57 -8.98 -0.51
CA GLY A 72 -3.44 -8.33 0.15
C GLY A 72 -2.10 -8.51 -0.57
N LEU A 73 -1.93 -9.54 -1.40
CA LEU A 73 -0.74 -9.73 -2.24
C LEU A 73 -0.52 -8.60 -3.24
N ILE A 74 -1.58 -7.88 -3.63
CA ILE A 74 -1.51 -6.68 -4.47
C ILE A 74 -0.62 -5.60 -3.80
N ASN A 75 -0.49 -5.61 -2.47
CA ASN A 75 0.41 -4.69 -1.78
C ASN A 75 1.91 -4.94 -2.09
N LEU A 76 2.27 -6.09 -2.69
CA LEU A 76 3.65 -6.45 -3.03
C LEU A 76 4.07 -6.00 -4.44
N VAL A 77 3.19 -5.42 -5.24
CA VAL A 77 3.54 -4.89 -6.58
C VAL A 77 4.76 -3.95 -6.53
N PRO A 78 4.98 -3.08 -5.51
CA PRO A 78 6.21 -2.31 -5.28
C PRO A 78 7.52 -3.11 -5.45
N ALA A 79 7.52 -4.40 -5.12
CA ALA A 79 8.67 -5.27 -5.27
C ALA A 79 9.06 -5.47 -6.75
N LEU A 80 8.09 -5.48 -7.66
CA LEU A 80 8.35 -5.57 -9.10
C LEU A 80 9.13 -4.35 -9.59
N TRP A 81 8.90 -3.16 -9.02
CA TRP A 81 9.69 -1.98 -9.38
C TRP A 81 11.15 -2.08 -8.92
N LEU A 82 11.45 -2.81 -7.83
CA LEU A 82 12.82 -3.15 -7.43
C LEU A 82 13.47 -4.09 -8.44
N LEU A 83 12.77 -5.15 -8.84
CA LEU A 83 13.28 -6.15 -9.80
C LEU A 83 13.56 -5.54 -11.18
N PHE A 84 12.69 -4.66 -11.66
CA PHE A 84 12.80 -4.06 -13.00
C PHE A 84 13.51 -2.70 -13.04
N GLY A 85 13.98 -2.18 -11.89
CA GLY A 85 14.71 -0.90 -11.83
C GLY A 85 13.89 0.31 -12.32
N ARG A 86 12.56 0.25 -12.20
CA ARG A 86 11.62 1.25 -12.74
C ARG A 86 11.36 2.44 -11.81
N ALA A 87 11.89 2.41 -10.60
CA ALA A 87 11.73 3.47 -9.61
C ALA A 87 13.01 3.63 -8.74
N PRO A 88 13.16 4.76 -8.02
CA PRO A 88 14.24 4.93 -7.06
C PRO A 88 14.24 3.80 -6.02
N ARG A 89 15.40 3.20 -5.75
CA ARG A 89 15.53 2.05 -4.84
C ARG A 89 14.94 2.34 -3.46
N LYS A 90 15.15 3.55 -2.93
CA LYS A 90 14.61 3.97 -1.63
C LYS A 90 13.08 3.91 -1.57
N THR A 91 12.39 4.49 -2.56
CA THR A 91 10.91 4.56 -2.55
C THR A 91 10.29 3.18 -2.76
N ALA A 92 10.87 2.38 -3.66
CA ALA A 92 10.41 1.03 -3.91
C ALA A 92 10.66 0.07 -2.72
N VAL A 93 11.79 0.19 -2.00
CA VAL A 93 12.04 -0.58 -0.76
C VAL A 93 11.02 -0.23 0.31
N VAL A 94 10.78 1.06 0.58
CA VAL A 94 9.81 1.48 1.61
C VAL A 94 8.40 1.04 1.25
N ALA A 95 7.97 1.25 0.00
CA ALA A 95 6.65 0.81 -0.45
C ALA A 95 6.49 -0.73 -0.37
N THR A 96 7.55 -1.49 -0.69
CA THR A 96 7.56 -2.95 -0.55
C THR A 96 7.46 -3.38 0.91
N ALA A 97 8.22 -2.76 1.81
CA ALA A 97 8.20 -3.08 3.23
C ALA A 97 6.82 -2.79 3.86
N LEU A 98 6.24 -1.63 3.54
CA LEU A 98 4.89 -1.27 3.99
C LEU A 98 3.84 -2.19 3.40
N GLY A 99 3.99 -2.57 2.14
CA GLY A 99 3.07 -3.49 1.48
C GLY A 99 3.14 -4.91 2.06
N LEU A 100 4.35 -5.38 2.36
CA LEU A 100 4.59 -6.66 3.02
C LEU A 100 4.01 -6.67 4.43
N ALA A 101 4.23 -5.63 5.22
CA ALA A 101 3.66 -5.51 6.56
C ALA A 101 2.13 -5.56 6.54
N ARG A 102 1.49 -4.91 5.55
CA ARG A 102 0.03 -4.95 5.36
C ARG A 102 -0.54 -6.32 5.01
N PHE A 103 0.27 -7.20 4.45
CA PHE A 103 -0.15 -8.57 4.14
C PHE A 103 0.17 -9.52 5.31
N LEU A 104 1.40 -9.47 5.82
CA LEU A 104 1.87 -10.40 6.85
C LEU A 104 1.21 -10.19 8.20
N VAL A 105 0.90 -8.94 8.59
CA VAL A 105 0.34 -8.67 9.92
C VAL A 105 -1.10 -9.22 10.06
N PRO A 106 -2.05 -8.95 9.13
CA PRO A 106 -3.36 -9.58 9.18
C PRO A 106 -3.31 -11.11 9.07
N LEU A 107 -2.40 -11.63 8.23
CA LEU A 107 -2.21 -13.07 8.07
C LEU A 107 -1.71 -13.72 9.35
N ALA A 108 -0.67 -13.15 9.98
CA ALA A 108 -0.12 -13.67 11.23
C ALA A 108 -1.15 -13.62 12.35
N ALA A 109 -1.89 -12.50 12.48
CA ALA A 109 -2.94 -12.37 13.48
C ALA A 109 -4.03 -13.43 13.30
N LEU A 110 -4.50 -13.66 12.06
CA LEU A 110 -5.46 -14.70 11.75
C LEU A 110 -4.94 -16.11 12.09
N LEU A 111 -3.68 -16.42 11.72
CA LEU A 111 -3.07 -17.71 12.02
C LEU A 111 -2.84 -17.94 13.53
N THR A 112 -2.76 -16.87 14.32
CA THR A 112 -2.64 -16.98 15.79
C THR A 112 -3.99 -17.12 16.50
N SER A 113 -5.12 -16.87 15.83
CA SER A 113 -6.46 -16.99 16.43
C SER A 113 -6.91 -18.44 16.66
N GLY A 114 -6.20 -19.43 16.11
CA GLY A 114 -6.49 -20.86 16.31
C GLY A 114 -7.09 -21.54 15.07
N PRO A 115 -7.74 -22.72 15.22
CA PRO A 115 -8.28 -23.50 14.10
C PRO A 115 -9.50 -22.85 13.44
N ASP A 116 -10.30 -22.14 14.22
CA ASP A 116 -11.48 -21.42 13.77
C ASP A 116 -11.36 -19.95 14.16
N ALA A 117 -11.73 -19.04 13.24
CA ALA A 117 -11.74 -17.61 13.51
C ALA A 117 -13.14 -17.03 13.27
N SER A 118 -13.49 -16.04 14.07
CA SER A 118 -14.81 -15.40 14.03
C SER A 118 -14.84 -14.22 13.05
N VAL A 119 -15.92 -14.18 12.27
CA VAL A 119 -16.16 -13.12 11.29
C VAL A 119 -17.40 -12.34 11.70
N SER A 120 -17.22 -11.02 11.75
CA SER A 120 -18.29 -10.03 11.83
C SER A 120 -19.28 -10.07 10.67
N TRP A 121 -20.57 -10.28 10.87
CA TRP A 121 -21.57 -10.10 9.82
C TRP A 121 -22.72 -9.19 10.28
N GLY A 122 -23.17 -8.28 9.40
CA GLY A 122 -24.26 -7.34 9.68
C GLY A 122 -23.81 -5.89 9.92
N PHE A 123 -23.77 -5.44 11.18
CA PHE A 123 -23.61 -4.02 11.54
C PHE A 123 -22.21 -3.44 11.28
N PHE A 124 -21.19 -4.31 11.32
CA PHE A 124 -19.81 -3.97 11.00
C PHE A 124 -19.43 -4.54 9.63
N PRO A 125 -18.50 -3.88 8.89
CA PRO A 125 -18.00 -4.43 7.64
C PRO A 125 -17.45 -5.84 7.86
N VAL A 126 -17.75 -6.72 6.90
CA VAL A 126 -17.36 -8.14 6.96
C VAL A 126 -15.85 -8.27 6.95
N TYR A 127 -15.29 -8.54 8.13
CA TYR A 127 -13.86 -8.65 8.35
C TYR A 127 -13.61 -9.60 9.54
N PRO A 128 -12.48 -10.32 9.58
CA PRO A 128 -12.06 -11.01 10.79
C PRO A 128 -11.91 -9.97 11.92
N ASN A 129 -12.85 -10.00 12.87
CA ASN A 129 -13.10 -8.91 13.82
C ASN A 129 -12.40 -9.15 15.16
N GLU A 130 -11.14 -9.58 15.07
CA GLU A 130 -10.26 -9.56 16.22
C GLU A 130 -9.81 -8.12 16.51
N PRO A 131 -9.94 -7.61 17.75
CA PRO A 131 -9.50 -6.26 18.12
C PRO A 131 -8.03 -6.01 17.77
N SER A 132 -7.21 -7.06 17.85
CA SER A 132 -5.80 -7.07 17.48
C SER A 132 -5.59 -6.71 15.99
N ILE A 133 -6.42 -7.24 15.10
CA ILE A 133 -6.39 -7.00 13.65
C ILE A 133 -6.78 -5.56 13.32
N LEU A 134 -7.81 -5.03 13.98
CA LEU A 134 -8.27 -3.65 13.81
C LEU A 134 -7.20 -2.63 14.21
N VAL A 135 -6.62 -2.79 15.40
CA VAL A 135 -5.56 -1.91 15.91
C VAL A 135 -4.33 -1.97 15.00
N ALA A 136 -3.92 -3.17 14.59
CA ALA A 136 -2.78 -3.36 13.68
C ALA A 136 -3.02 -2.73 12.31
N SER A 137 -4.21 -2.90 11.74
CA SER A 137 -4.58 -2.34 10.43
C SER A 137 -4.61 -0.81 10.46
N PHE A 138 -5.18 -0.22 11.51
CA PHE A 138 -5.20 1.23 11.69
C PHE A 138 -3.80 1.81 11.91
N GLY A 139 -2.97 1.14 12.73
CA GLY A 139 -1.57 1.53 12.94
C GLY A 139 -0.75 1.51 11.65
N LEU A 140 -0.89 0.45 10.85
CA LEU A 140 -0.21 0.34 9.54
C LEU A 140 -0.68 1.41 8.55
N TRP A 141 -1.95 1.81 8.62
CA TRP A 141 -2.49 2.90 7.81
C TRP A 141 -1.86 4.25 8.19
N LEU A 142 -1.78 4.58 9.49
CA LEU A 142 -1.12 5.79 9.98
C LEU A 142 0.36 5.86 9.59
N ILE A 143 1.10 4.76 9.79
CA ILE A 143 2.53 4.68 9.41
C ILE A 143 2.70 4.94 7.91
N SER A 144 1.77 4.46 7.11
CA SER A 144 1.83 4.60 5.66
C SER A 144 1.49 6.01 5.18
N LEU A 145 0.54 6.68 5.82
CA LEU A 145 0.29 8.11 5.59
C LEU A 145 1.51 8.94 5.98
N LEU A 146 2.12 8.65 7.13
CA LEU A 146 3.32 9.34 7.58
C LEU A 146 4.46 9.17 6.57
N ALA A 147 4.69 7.96 6.09
CA ALA A 147 5.68 7.69 5.05
C ALA A 147 5.38 8.52 3.78
N LEU A 148 4.14 8.55 3.32
CA LEU A 148 3.75 9.32 2.13
C LEU A 148 4.01 10.82 2.31
N VAL A 149 3.67 11.39 3.48
CA VAL A 149 3.92 12.80 3.81
C VAL A 149 5.41 13.12 3.85
N LEU A 150 6.23 12.26 4.49
CA LEU A 150 7.67 12.45 4.59
C LEU A 150 8.33 12.45 3.20
N PHE A 151 7.98 11.49 2.35
CA PHE A 151 8.51 11.42 0.98
C PHE A 151 8.00 12.56 0.09
N ALA A 152 6.74 12.98 0.23
CA ALA A 152 6.21 14.13 -0.50
C ALA A 152 6.95 15.43 -0.13
N ARG A 153 7.28 15.62 1.16
CA ARG A 153 8.08 16.76 1.64
C ARG A 153 9.50 16.73 1.09
N GLU A 154 10.13 15.56 1.04
CA GLU A 154 11.49 15.41 0.53
C GLU A 154 11.57 15.65 -0.99
N ALA A 155 10.61 15.12 -1.74
CA ALA A 155 10.46 15.42 -3.17
C ALA A 155 10.21 16.92 -3.42
N GLY A 156 9.37 17.57 -2.61
CA GLY A 156 9.11 19.01 -2.70
C GLY A 156 10.32 19.88 -2.37
N ARG A 157 11.18 19.46 -1.42
CA ARG A 157 12.46 20.16 -1.15
C ARG A 157 13.44 20.02 -2.32
N SER A 158 13.53 18.84 -2.92
CA SER A 158 14.44 18.59 -4.05
C SER A 158 14.06 19.36 -5.33
N SER A 159 12.77 19.66 -5.52
CA SER A 159 12.27 20.38 -6.69
C SER A 159 12.36 21.90 -6.57
N ARG A 160 12.71 22.45 -5.39
CA ARG A 160 12.96 23.89 -5.28
C ARG A 160 14.29 24.21 -5.95
N PRO A 161 14.33 25.15 -6.92
CA PRO A 161 15.59 25.56 -7.51
C PRO A 161 16.50 26.08 -6.41
N SER A 162 17.71 25.55 -6.35
CA SER A 162 18.77 26.02 -5.46
C SER A 162 18.84 27.55 -5.55
N ILE A 163 19.02 28.23 -4.42
CA ILE A 163 19.21 29.69 -4.39
C ILE A 163 20.29 30.12 -5.39
N LYS A 164 21.35 29.31 -5.56
CA LYS A 164 22.38 29.53 -6.57
C LYS A 164 21.85 29.46 -8.00
N ALA A 165 20.96 28.51 -8.30
CA ALA A 165 20.32 28.39 -9.62
C ALA A 165 19.34 29.55 -9.90
N ARG A 166 18.63 30.04 -8.87
CA ARG A 166 17.81 31.26 -8.97
C ARG A 166 18.67 32.50 -9.23
N ILE A 167 19.76 32.68 -8.51
CA ILE A 167 20.70 33.81 -8.69
C ILE A 167 21.35 33.74 -10.09
N ALA A 168 21.80 32.56 -10.53
CA ALA A 168 22.37 32.38 -11.86
C ALA A 168 21.34 32.56 -13.00
N GLY A 169 20.05 32.31 -12.73
CA GLY A 169 18.96 32.63 -13.65
C GLY A 169 18.73 34.14 -13.76
N LEU A 170 18.67 34.83 -12.62
CA LEU A 170 18.53 36.29 -12.56
C LEU A 170 19.72 37.01 -13.22
N ALA A 171 20.95 36.54 -12.99
CA ALA A 171 22.14 37.13 -13.61
C ALA A 171 22.11 37.05 -15.14
N ARG A 172 21.67 35.91 -15.70
CA ARG A 172 21.51 35.72 -17.16
C ARG A 172 20.39 36.58 -17.74
N GLN A 173 19.26 36.67 -17.04
CA GLN A 173 18.15 37.53 -17.44
C GLN A 173 18.55 39.02 -17.40
N TRP A 174 19.42 39.40 -16.46
CA TRP A 174 19.92 40.77 -16.38
C TRP A 174 20.88 41.10 -17.53
N GLN A 175 21.77 40.18 -17.90
CA GLN A 175 22.66 40.35 -19.06
C GLN A 175 21.90 40.52 -20.39
N SER A 176 20.81 39.80 -20.60
CA SER A 176 20.02 39.90 -21.84
C SER A 176 19.22 41.22 -21.98
N MET A 177 19.18 42.08 -20.96
CA MET A 177 18.52 43.39 -21.08
C MET A 177 19.47 44.49 -21.60
N TRP A 178 20.77 44.21 -21.70
CA TRP A 178 21.80 45.17 -22.12
C TRP A 178 22.44 44.82 -23.47
N GLU A 179 21.99 43.73 -24.11
CA GLU A 179 22.28 43.35 -25.50
C GLU A 179 21.08 43.71 -26.38
#